data_AF-A0A1G7ZQU9-F1
#
_entry.id   AF-A0A1G7ZQU9-F1
#
_cell.length_a   1.000
_cell.length_b   1.000
_cell.length_c   1.000
_cell.angle_alpha   90.00
_cell.angle_beta   90.00
_cell.angle_gamma   90.00
#
_symmetry.space_group_name_H-M   'P 1'
#
loop_
_entity.id
_entity.type
_entity.pdbx_description
1 polymer ?
#
loop_
_entity_poly.entity_id
_entity_poly.type
_entity_poly.pdbx_seq_one_letter_code
_entity_poly.pdbx_strand_id
1 'polypeptide(L)' 'MIEPFVRYGLQEAKFTSHAHALREVAAISYLLGKGYDPRTAHRIVESWEVSD' A
#
# COMPACT_ATOMS: atom_id res chain seq x y z
N MET A 1 12.42 -4.88 2.23
CA MET A 1 11.46 -4.97 1.11
C MET A 1 10.22 -4.11 1.35
N ILE A 2 9.64 -4.06 2.55
CA ILE A 2 8.43 -3.26 2.82
C ILE A 2 8.68 -1.75 3.07
N GLU A 3 9.88 -1.38 3.54
CA GLU A 3 10.24 0.00 3.92
C GLU A 3 9.85 1.10 2.90
N PRO A 4 10.00 0.94 1.57
CA PRO A 4 9.57 1.95 0.60
C PRO A 4 8.06 2.23 0.66
N PHE A 5 7.25 1.20 0.95
CA PHE A 5 5.79 1.32 1.04
C PHE A 5 5.36 1.96 2.35
N VAL A 6 6.08 1.69 3.45
CA VAL A 6 5.86 2.40 4.73
C VAL A 6 6.13 3.89 4.54
N ARG A 7 7.22 4.26 3.86
CA ARG A 7 7.53 5.66 3.56
C ARG A 7 6.50 6.29 2.64
N TYR A 8 6.04 5.56 1.63
CA TYR A 8 4.96 5.98 0.75
C TYR A 8 3.69 6.31 1.53
N GLY A 9 3.18 5.35 2.32
CA GLY A 9 1.98 5.56 3.13
C GLY A 9 2.12 6.73 4.12
N LEU A 10 3.30 6.95 4.71
CA LEU A 10 3.54 8.12 5.57
C LEU A 10 3.51 9.46 4.81
N GLN A 11 3.89 9.49 3.53
CA GLN A 11 3.75 10.70 2.72
C GLN A 11 2.30 10.92 2.31
N GLU A 12 1.63 9.86 1.92
CA GLU A 12 0.25 9.87 1.43
C GLU A 12 -0.75 10.22 2.56
N ALA A 13 -0.51 9.74 3.78
CA ALA A 13 -1.26 10.10 4.99
C ALA A 13 -1.26 11.61 5.32
N LYS A 14 -0.36 12.41 4.72
CA LYS A 14 -0.38 13.88 4.84
C LYS A 14 -1.50 14.52 4.01
N PHE A 15 -1.95 13.83 2.98
CA PHE A 15 -2.97 14.28 2.03
C PHE A 15 -4.29 13.50 2.20
N THR A 16 -4.23 12.29 2.75
CA THR A 16 -5.39 11.45 3.06
C THR A 16 -5.57 11.27 4.58
N SER A 17 -5.59 10.04 5.08
CA SER A 17 -5.65 9.72 6.50
C SER A 17 -4.67 8.61 6.86
N HIS A 18 -4.19 8.60 8.10
CA HIS A 18 -3.35 7.52 8.61
C HIS A 18 -4.04 6.14 8.50
N ALA A 19 -5.37 6.10 8.59
CA ALA A 19 -6.15 4.87 8.44
C ALA A 19 -6.19 4.36 7.00
N HIS A 20 -6.15 5.26 6.00
CA HIS A 20 -6.03 4.90 4.59
C HIS A 20 -4.65 4.32 4.30
N ALA A 21 -3.60 5.10 4.56
CA ALA A 21 -2.21 4.69 4.37
C ALA A 21 -1.86 3.37 5.09
N LEU A 22 -2.39 3.15 6.30
CA LEU A 22 -2.17 1.89 7.03
C LEU A 22 -2.82 0.69 6.32
N ARG A 23 -4.02 0.85 5.75
CA ARG A 23 -4.68 -0.21 4.99
C ARG A 23 -3.85 -0.58 3.77
N GLU A 24 -3.32 0.41 3.06
CA GLU A 24 -2.50 0.16 1.88
C GLU A 24 -1.21 -0.59 2.22
N VAL A 25 -0.47 -0.09 3.22
CA VAL A 25 0.77 -0.74 3.67
C VAL A 25 0.51 -2.16 4.16
N ALA A 26 -0.59 -2.40 4.86
CA ALA A 26 -0.99 -3.74 5.30
C ALA A 26 -1.32 -4.66 4.11
N ALA A 27 -2.07 -4.18 3.13
CA ALA A 27 -2.43 -4.93 1.94
C ALA A 27 -1.22 -5.27 1.06
N ILE A 28 -0.32 -4.31 0.84
CA ILE A 28 0.95 -4.54 0.14
C ILE A 28 1.78 -5.57 0.88
N SER A 29 1.90 -5.47 2.21
CA SER A 29 2.63 -6.45 3.04
C SER A 29 2.07 -7.86 2.90
N TYR A 30 0.74 -8.00 2.89
CA TYR A 30 0.07 -9.28 2.68
C TYR A 30 0.40 -9.88 1.30
N LEU A 31 0.32 -9.09 0.23
CA LEU A 31 0.60 -9.55 -1.14
C LEU A 31 2.08 -9.94 -1.32
N LEU A 32 3.01 -9.19 -0.73
CA LEU A 32 4.42 -9.58 -0.70
C LEU A 32 4.61 -10.94 -0.01
N GLY A 33 3.95 -11.15 1.14
CA GLY A 33 3.98 -12.44 1.86
C GLY A 33 3.36 -13.60 1.08
N LYS A 34 2.44 -13.31 0.15
CA LYS A 34 1.86 -14.28 -0.79
C LYS A 34 2.77 -14.59 -1.99
N GLY A 35 3.89 -13.89 -2.15
CA GLY A 35 4.87 -14.12 -3.23
C GLY A 35 4.70 -13.21 -4.45
N TYR A 36 3.83 -12.20 -4.39
CA TYR A 36 3.76 -11.19 -5.45
C TYR A 36 5.00 -10.31 -5.41
N ASP A 37 5.48 -9.87 -6.58
CA ASP A 37 6.55 -8.88 -6.64
C ASP A 37 6.06 -7.50 -6.17
N PRO A 38 6.96 -6.63 -5.68
CA PRO A 38 6.58 -5.33 -5.12
C PRO A 38 5.77 -4.42 -6.05
N ARG A 39 6.05 -4.44 -7.36
CA ARG A 39 5.35 -3.58 -8.32
C ARG A 39 3.94 -4.08 -8.57
N THR A 40 3.76 -5.39 -8.67
CA THR A 40 2.44 -6.00 -8.82
C THR A 40 1.59 -5.79 -7.57
N ALA A 41 2.16 -5.99 -6.38
CA ALA A 41 1.47 -5.77 -5.10
C ALA A 41 0.95 -4.32 -4.98
N HIS A 42 1.78 -3.33 -5.27
CA HIS A 42 1.39 -1.91 -5.23
C HIS A 42 0.24 -1.60 -6.20
N ARG A 43 0.33 -2.08 -7.45
CA ARG A 43 -0.70 -1.83 -8.46
C ARG A 43 -2.05 -2.46 -8.13
N ILE A 44 -2.05 -3.62 -7.48
CA ILE A 44 -3.28 -4.25 -7.01
C ILE A 44 -3.96 -3.35 -5.98
N VAL A 45 -3.21 -2.84 -5.00
CA VAL A 45 -3.76 -1.99 -3.94
C VAL A 45 -4.27 -0.66 -4.51
N GLU A 46 -3.51 0.01 -5.37
CA GLU A 46 -3.94 1.24 -6.06
C GLU A 46 -5.23 1.05 -6.88
N SER A 47 -5.46 -0.15 -7.43
CA SER A 47 -6.68 -0.43 -8.20
C SER A 47 -7.94 -0.41 -7.34
N TRP A 48 -7.81 -0.52 -6.01
CA TRP A 48 -8.93 -0.50 -5.08
C TRP A 48 -9.43 0.94 -4.83
N GLU A 49 -8.57 1.95 -4.96
CA GLU A 49 -8.95 3.36 -4.79
C GLU A 49 -9.93 3.85 -5.87
N VAL A 50 -10.00 3.18 -7.03
CA VAL A 50 -10.97 3.51 -8.09
C VAL A 50 -12.41 3.19 -7.67
N SER A 51 -12.59 2.42 -6.58
CA SER A 51 -13.89 2.02 -6.04
C SER A 51 -14.32 2.79 -4.79
N ASP A 52 -13.48 3.71 -4.28
CA ASP A 52 -13.76 4.58 -3.12
C ASP A 52 -14.13 6.02 -3.53
#